data_AF-A0A937YIE8-F1
#
_entry.id   AF-A0A937YIE8-F1
#
_cell.length_a   1.000
_cell.length_b   1.000
_cell.length_c   1.000
_cell.angle_alpha   90.00
_cell.angle_beta   90.00
_cell.angle_gamma   90.00
#
_symmetry.space_group_name_H-M   'P 1'
#
loop_
_entity.id
_entity.type
_entity.pdbx_description
1 polymer ?
#
loop_
_entity_poly.entity_id
_entity_poly.type
_entity_poly.pdbx_seq_one_letter_code
_entity_poly.pdbx_strand_id
1 'polypeptide(L)'
;MAATAIEPKPGSCRRAPAGEGERRCLVTREAAPREGLVRFVIGPEGGVVPDVAERLPGRGLWVSATRAAIETAATKGLFAKAAKAPARAPADLADQVERLLLERALGLLGFARRAGALVYGFERVTARLEAVGVAVLIEAADAAPESAAKMSARAGACRIVRLFSRDELGGALG
;
A
#
# COMPACT_ATOMS: atom_id res chain seq x y z
N MET A 1 -19.40 5.31 -0.55
CA MET A 1 -18.79 6.65 -0.72
C MET A 1 -17.41 6.45 -1.30
N ALA A 2 -17.13 7.13 -2.41
CA ALA A 2 -16.10 6.78 -3.38
C ALA A 2 -14.70 6.70 -2.79
N ALA A 3 -14.03 5.55 -3.01
CA ALA A 3 -12.59 5.44 -2.87
C ALA A 3 -11.95 6.38 -3.90
N THR A 4 -11.59 7.58 -3.47
CA THR A 4 -10.81 8.51 -4.29
C THR A 4 -9.49 7.82 -4.57
N ALA A 5 -9.26 7.49 -5.84
CA ALA A 5 -7.99 6.99 -6.32
C ALA A 5 -6.89 7.91 -5.79
N ILE A 6 -5.95 7.36 -5.03
CA ILE A 6 -4.79 8.10 -4.52
C ILE A 6 -3.90 8.37 -5.73
N GLU A 7 -4.16 9.45 -6.45
CA GLU A 7 -3.23 9.94 -7.45
C GLU A 7 -1.99 10.52 -6.73
N PRO A 8 -0.80 9.92 -6.92
CA PRO A 8 0.39 10.43 -6.26
C PRO A 8 0.80 11.77 -6.91
N LYS A 9 0.51 12.89 -6.24
CA LYS A 9 1.12 14.18 -6.58
C LYS A 9 2.66 14.12 -6.43
N PRO A 10 3.42 14.70 -7.38
CA PRO A 10 4.87 14.59 -7.42
C PRO A 10 5.50 15.49 -6.33
N GLY A 11 6.16 14.87 -5.36
CA GLY A 11 6.77 15.59 -4.23
C GLY A 11 7.65 14.70 -3.36
N SER A 12 8.85 14.37 -3.87
CA SER A 12 10.06 13.94 -3.14
C SER A 12 10.20 12.54 -2.53
N CYS A 13 9.32 11.58 -2.82
CA CYS A 13 9.75 10.17 -2.85
C CYS A 13 10.57 9.99 -4.14
N ARG A 14 11.90 9.92 -4.04
CA ARG A 14 12.82 9.73 -5.18
C ARG A 14 12.24 8.66 -6.10
N ARG A 15 11.77 9.06 -7.29
CA ARG A 15 11.37 8.14 -8.36
C ARG A 15 12.60 7.29 -8.66
N ALA A 16 12.47 5.96 -8.55
CA ALA A 16 13.44 5.06 -9.15
C ALA A 16 13.53 5.40 -10.65
N PRO A 17 14.75 5.40 -11.25
CA PRO A 17 14.90 5.74 -12.65
C PRO A 17 14.04 4.80 -13.52
N ALA A 18 13.25 5.40 -14.41
CA ALA A 18 12.45 4.69 -15.40
C ALA A 18 13.41 3.99 -16.37
N GLY A 19 13.50 2.66 -16.31
CA GLY A 19 14.33 1.89 -17.23
C GLY A 19 14.49 0.40 -16.88
N GLU A 20 14.55 0.02 -15.59
CA GLU A 20 14.87 -1.37 -15.20
C GLU A 20 13.72 -2.13 -14.50
N GLY A 21 12.60 -1.47 -14.23
CA GLY A 21 11.56 -1.98 -13.32
C GLY A 21 10.15 -2.10 -13.88
N GLU A 22 9.90 -1.73 -15.15
CA GLU A 22 8.54 -1.75 -15.67
C GLU A 22 8.05 -3.19 -15.86
N ARG A 23 6.82 -3.44 -15.44
CA ARG A 23 6.15 -4.72 -15.56
C ARG A 23 4.80 -4.49 -16.23
N ARG A 24 4.34 -5.49 -16.97
CA ARG A 24 3.07 -5.42 -17.68
C ARG A 24 1.96 -5.97 -16.81
N CYS A 25 0.93 -5.18 -16.59
CA CYS A 25 -0.27 -5.65 -15.90
C CYS A 25 -0.97 -6.71 -16.75
N LEU A 26 -1.38 -7.82 -16.11
CA LEU A 26 -2.08 -8.91 -16.76
C LEU A 26 -3.48 -8.50 -17.27
N VAL A 27 -4.13 -7.56 -16.58
CA VAL A 27 -5.50 -7.11 -16.85
C VAL A 27 -5.50 -5.96 -17.86
N THR A 28 -4.83 -4.85 -17.55
CA THR A 28 -4.83 -3.65 -18.40
C THR A 28 -3.88 -3.76 -19.59
N ARG A 29 -2.91 -4.69 -19.55
CA ARG A 29 -1.82 -4.83 -20.53
C ARG A 29 -0.89 -3.61 -20.62
N GLU A 30 -1.05 -2.64 -19.75
CA GLU A 30 -0.20 -1.47 -19.66
C GLU A 30 1.10 -1.79 -18.92
N ALA A 31 2.18 -1.14 -19.34
CA ALA A 31 3.43 -1.13 -18.60
C ALA A 31 3.30 -0.11 -17.46
N ALA A 32 3.58 -0.57 -16.24
CA ALA A 32 3.58 0.28 -15.06
C ALA A 32 4.84 0.02 -14.24
N PRO A 33 5.30 1.01 -13.45
CA PRO A 33 6.42 0.80 -12.55
C PRO A 33 6.03 -0.21 -11.46
N ARG A 34 7.03 -0.89 -10.91
CA ARG A 34 6.87 -1.99 -9.94
C ARG A 34 6.01 -1.60 -8.73
N GLU A 35 6.12 -0.35 -8.28
CA GLU A 35 5.40 0.16 -7.11
C GLU A 35 3.88 0.25 -7.32
N GLY A 36 3.43 0.30 -8.58
CA GLY A 36 2.00 0.33 -8.95
C GLY A 36 1.39 -1.05 -9.19
N LEU A 37 2.18 -2.13 -9.01
CA LEU A 37 1.79 -3.49 -9.34
C LEU A 37 1.98 -4.42 -8.14
N VAL A 38 1.07 -5.38 -7.99
CA VAL A 38 1.17 -6.47 -7.04
C VAL A 38 1.61 -7.74 -7.77
N ARG A 39 2.61 -8.42 -7.21
CA ARG A 39 3.09 -9.71 -7.68
C ARG A 39 2.19 -10.83 -7.13
N PHE A 40 1.87 -11.78 -7.97
CA PHE A 40 1.19 -13.02 -7.65
C PHE A 40 2.05 -14.20 -8.09
N VAL A 41 2.04 -15.26 -7.30
CA VAL A 41 2.75 -16.51 -7.60
C VAL A 41 1.75 -17.66 -7.50
N ILE A 42 1.97 -18.71 -8.29
CA ILE A 42 1.19 -19.94 -8.18
C ILE A 42 1.93 -20.90 -7.28
N GLY A 43 1.27 -21.31 -6.20
CA GLY A 43 1.78 -22.31 -5.27
C GLY A 43 1.79 -23.71 -5.89
N PRO A 44 2.46 -24.67 -5.24
CA PRO A 44 2.55 -26.06 -5.72
C PRO A 44 1.18 -26.72 -5.88
N GLU A 45 0.20 -26.35 -5.04
CA GLU A 45 -1.21 -26.83 -5.09
C GLU A 45 -2.06 -26.12 -6.18
N GLY A 46 -1.46 -25.26 -7.01
CA GLY A 46 -2.17 -24.48 -8.02
C GLY A 46 -2.95 -23.28 -7.47
N GLY A 47 -2.80 -22.96 -6.18
CA GLY A 47 -3.40 -21.77 -5.57
C GLY A 47 -2.68 -20.48 -5.99
N VAL A 48 -3.43 -19.43 -6.30
CA VAL A 48 -2.86 -18.08 -6.55
C VAL A 48 -2.60 -17.40 -5.21
N VAL A 49 -1.34 -17.06 -4.95
CA VAL A 49 -0.90 -16.43 -3.70
C VAL A 49 -0.37 -15.03 -3.99
N PRO A 50 -0.84 -13.99 -3.27
CA PRO A 50 -0.29 -12.64 -3.38
C PRO A 50 1.09 -12.57 -2.70
N ASP A 51 2.09 -12.07 -3.42
CA ASP A 51 3.46 -11.90 -2.94
C ASP A 51 3.84 -10.41 -2.90
N VAL A 52 3.28 -9.70 -1.92
CA VAL A 52 3.51 -8.27 -1.71
C VAL A 52 4.98 -7.98 -1.32
N ALA A 53 5.67 -8.95 -0.73
CA ALA A 53 7.07 -8.80 -0.31
C ALA A 53 8.08 -9.21 -1.38
N GLU A 54 7.63 -9.82 -2.47
CA GLU A 54 8.45 -10.35 -3.56
C GLU A 54 9.53 -11.35 -3.10
N ARG A 55 9.16 -12.19 -2.13
CA ARG A 55 10.08 -13.17 -1.53
C ARG A 55 9.84 -14.59 -2.03
N LEU A 56 8.68 -14.86 -2.64
CA LEU A 56 8.33 -16.22 -3.00
C LEU A 56 9.06 -16.66 -4.29
N PRO A 57 9.63 -17.87 -4.32
CA PRO A 57 10.21 -18.43 -5.52
C PRO A 57 9.11 -18.75 -6.55
N GLY A 58 9.45 -18.67 -7.84
CA GLY A 58 8.55 -19.05 -8.92
C GLY A 58 8.16 -17.92 -9.87
N ARG A 59 7.30 -18.23 -10.84
CA ARG A 59 6.89 -17.32 -11.89
C ARG A 59 5.98 -16.23 -11.33
N GLY A 60 6.47 -14.99 -11.33
CA GLY A 60 5.71 -13.81 -10.93
C GLY A 60 4.74 -13.35 -12.02
N LEU A 61 3.48 -13.20 -11.65
CA LEU A 61 2.42 -12.57 -12.45
C LEU A 61 2.13 -11.20 -11.85
N TRP A 62 1.98 -10.17 -12.67
CA TRP A 62 1.84 -8.79 -12.20
C TRP A 62 0.45 -8.25 -12.53
N VAL A 63 -0.19 -7.64 -11.55
CA VAL A 63 -1.52 -7.00 -11.70
C VAL A 63 -1.47 -5.62 -11.06
N SER A 64 -2.18 -4.65 -11.62
CA SER A 64 -2.36 -3.33 -11.01
C SER A 64 -2.81 -3.44 -9.57
N ALA A 65 -2.25 -2.61 -8.70
CA ALA A 65 -2.55 -2.55 -7.27
C ALA A 65 -3.93 -1.89 -6.99
N THR A 66 -4.95 -2.32 -7.73
CA THR A 66 -6.34 -1.87 -7.57
C THR A 66 -7.23 -3.09 -7.35
N ARG A 67 -8.19 -2.96 -6.44
CA ARG A 67 -9.16 -4.02 -6.12
C ARG A 67 -9.86 -4.55 -7.37
N ALA A 68 -10.36 -3.64 -8.21
CA ALA A 68 -11.03 -3.98 -9.46
C ALA A 68 -10.15 -4.81 -10.42
N ALA A 69 -8.85 -4.50 -10.53
CA ALA A 69 -7.96 -5.28 -11.39
C ALA A 69 -7.74 -6.68 -10.83
N ILE A 70 -7.54 -6.80 -9.51
CA ILE A 70 -7.31 -8.10 -8.84
C ILE A 70 -8.55 -9.00 -8.99
N GLU A 71 -9.74 -8.46 -8.72
CA GLU A 71 -11.01 -9.17 -8.88
C GLU A 71 -11.26 -9.57 -10.34
N THR A 72 -10.94 -8.68 -11.29
CA THR A 72 -11.04 -8.98 -12.72
C THR A 72 -10.08 -10.12 -13.13
N ALA A 73 -8.86 -10.13 -12.59
CA ALA A 73 -7.87 -11.17 -12.86
C ALA A 73 -8.32 -12.54 -12.33
N ALA A 74 -8.94 -12.56 -11.15
CA ALA A 74 -9.49 -13.76 -10.53
C ALA A 74 -10.71 -14.29 -11.31
N THR A 75 -11.71 -13.44 -11.55
CA THR A 75 -12.98 -13.83 -12.21
C THR A 75 -12.80 -14.27 -13.66
N LYS A 76 -11.92 -13.60 -14.42
CA LYS A 76 -11.65 -13.96 -15.83
C LYS A 76 -10.65 -15.11 -15.99
N GLY A 77 -10.17 -15.69 -14.90
CA GLY A 77 -9.19 -16.79 -14.91
C GLY A 77 -7.87 -16.42 -15.58
N LEU A 78 -7.46 -15.14 -15.49
CA LEU A 78 -6.27 -14.66 -16.19
C LEU A 78 -4.99 -15.28 -15.64
N PHE A 79 -4.97 -15.61 -14.34
CA PHE A 79 -3.82 -16.27 -13.72
C PHE A 79 -3.52 -17.63 -14.36
N ALA A 80 -4.55 -18.45 -14.59
CA ALA A 80 -4.39 -19.76 -15.22
C ALA A 80 -3.89 -19.62 -16.67
N LYS A 81 -4.47 -18.67 -17.43
CA LYS A 81 -4.06 -18.37 -18.80
C LYS A 81 -2.61 -17.88 -18.87
N ALA A 82 -2.22 -16.99 -17.98
CA ALA A 82 -0.87 -16.43 -17.94
C ALA A 82 0.16 -17.49 -17.57
N ALA A 83 -0.16 -18.32 -16.56
CA ALA A 83 0.71 -19.37 -16.07
C ALA A 83 0.80 -20.60 -16.98
N LYS A 84 -0.16 -20.79 -17.89
CA LYS A 84 -0.33 -22.02 -18.68
C LYS A 84 -0.49 -23.27 -17.80
N ALA A 85 -1.08 -23.09 -16.63
CA ALA A 85 -1.28 -24.12 -15.61
C ALA A 85 -2.64 -23.88 -14.91
N PRO A 86 -3.29 -24.91 -14.36
CA PRO A 86 -4.49 -24.71 -13.56
C PRO A 86 -4.15 -23.81 -12.36
N ALA A 87 -4.85 -22.68 -12.25
CA ALA A 87 -4.68 -21.72 -11.18
C ALA A 87 -6.03 -21.43 -10.52
N ARG A 88 -6.13 -21.59 -9.21
CA ARG A 88 -7.33 -21.29 -8.43
C ARG A 88 -7.08 -20.01 -7.64
N ALA A 89 -7.80 -18.95 -8.01
CA ALA A 89 -7.83 -17.72 -7.24
C ALA A 89 -8.88 -17.83 -6.14
N PRO A 90 -8.52 -17.66 -4.86
CA PRO A 90 -9.49 -17.54 -3.77
C PRO A 90 -10.48 -16.38 -4.00
N ALA A 91 -11.71 -16.51 -3.50
CA ALA A 91 -12.72 -15.45 -3.63
C ALA A 91 -12.33 -14.18 -2.84
N ASP A 92 -11.61 -14.35 -1.73
CA ASP A 92 -11.11 -13.28 -0.86
C ASP A 92 -9.73 -12.76 -1.29
N LEU A 93 -9.24 -13.09 -2.49
CA LEU A 93 -7.88 -12.73 -2.93
C LEU A 93 -7.58 -11.22 -2.81
N ALA A 94 -8.55 -10.37 -3.13
CA ALA A 94 -8.40 -8.93 -3.02
C ALA A 94 -8.28 -8.49 -1.55
N ASP A 95 -9.03 -9.12 -0.64
CA ASP A 95 -8.98 -8.84 0.79
C ASP A 95 -7.65 -9.33 1.40
N GLN A 96 -7.14 -10.47 0.93
CA GLN A 96 -5.81 -10.96 1.32
C GLN A 96 -4.71 -9.96 0.93
N VAL A 97 -4.78 -9.41 -0.29
CA VAL A 97 -3.82 -8.38 -0.75
C VAL A 97 -3.90 -7.13 0.11
N GLU A 98 -5.11 -6.64 0.40
CA GLU A 98 -5.31 -5.46 1.24
C GLU A 98 -4.72 -5.66 2.65
N ARG A 99 -5.03 -6.79 3.29
CA ARG A 99 -4.48 -7.14 4.61
C ARG A 99 -2.94 -7.20 4.60
N LEU A 100 -2.34 -7.86 3.60
CA LEU A 100 -0.87 -7.96 3.51
C LEU A 100 -0.20 -6.60 3.26
N LEU A 101 -0.83 -5.73 2.47
CA LEU A 101 -0.35 -4.36 2.26
C LEU A 101 -0.43 -3.53 3.55
N LEU A 102 -1.54 -3.64 4.28
CA LEU A 102 -1.76 -2.99 5.56
C LEU A 102 -0.71 -3.45 6.59
N GLU A 103 -0.56 -4.76 6.80
CA GLU A 103 0.44 -5.34 7.71
C GLU A 103 1.86 -4.88 7.39
N ARG A 104 2.22 -4.85 6.10
CA ARG A 104 3.53 -4.36 5.66
C ARG A 104 3.70 -2.87 5.97
N ALA A 105 2.70 -2.04 5.71
CA ALA A 105 2.76 -0.62 5.97
C ALA A 105 2.89 -0.33 7.49
N LEU A 106 2.08 -1.00 8.32
CA LEU A 106 2.18 -0.92 9.78
C LEU A 106 3.55 -1.42 10.29
N GLY A 107 4.07 -2.50 9.71
CA GLY A 107 5.40 -3.01 10.01
C GLY A 107 6.49 -1.96 9.74
N LEU A 108 6.41 -1.24 8.62
CA LEU A 108 7.31 -0.14 8.30
C LEU A 108 7.22 1.02 9.31
N LEU A 109 6.01 1.35 9.79
CA LEU A 109 5.85 2.34 10.87
C LEU A 109 6.52 1.87 12.17
N GLY A 110 6.36 0.59 12.51
CA GLY A 110 7.07 -0.03 13.64
C GLY A 110 8.59 0.03 13.51
N PHE A 111 9.13 -0.18 12.30
CA PHE A 111 10.56 0.02 12.03
C PHE A 111 10.98 1.49 12.16
N ALA A 112 10.21 2.43 11.61
CA ALA A 112 10.50 3.86 11.69
C ALA A 112 10.51 4.35 13.15
N ARG A 113 9.60 3.83 13.98
CA ARG A 113 9.59 4.08 15.43
C ARG A 113 10.87 3.58 16.10
N ARG A 114 11.26 2.32 15.86
CA ARG A 114 12.51 1.76 16.43
C ARG A 114 13.76 2.51 15.99
N ALA A 115 13.76 3.05 14.77
CA ALA A 115 14.84 3.87 14.24
C ALA A 115 14.83 5.32 14.76
N GLY A 116 13.85 5.73 15.57
CA GLY A 116 13.70 7.11 16.05
C GLY A 116 13.30 8.12 14.96
N ALA A 117 12.90 7.64 13.78
CA ALA A 117 12.50 8.47 12.64
C ALA A 117 11.01 8.85 12.64
N LEU A 118 10.23 8.31 13.58
CA LEU A 118 8.79 8.54 13.71
C LEU A 118 8.51 9.24 15.05
N VAL A 119 7.75 10.34 14.98
CA VAL A 119 7.26 11.09 16.14
C VAL A 119 5.75 10.80 16.30
N TYR A 120 5.32 10.46 17.50
CA TYR A 120 3.93 10.17 17.83
C TYR A 120 3.51 10.86 19.14
N GLY A 121 2.21 11.08 19.31
CA GLY A 121 1.61 11.84 20.42
C GLY A 121 1.30 13.29 20.02
N PHE A 122 0.13 13.79 20.44
CA PHE A 122 -0.42 15.08 20.01
C PHE A 122 0.52 16.27 20.22
N GLU A 123 1.05 16.42 21.44
CA GLU A 123 1.97 17.50 21.80
C GLU A 123 3.29 17.44 21.00
N ARG A 124 3.88 16.24 20.89
CA ARG A 124 5.14 16.03 20.18
C ARG A 124 5.02 16.27 18.69
N VAL A 125 3.93 15.80 18.08
CA VAL A 125 3.66 16.00 16.65
C VAL A 125 3.40 17.48 16.36
N THR A 126 2.62 18.16 17.21
CA THR A 126 2.35 19.60 17.06
C THR A 126 3.65 20.41 17.14
N ALA A 127 4.47 20.18 18.16
CA ALA A 127 5.76 20.86 18.30
C ALA A 127 6.71 20.57 17.11
N ARG A 128 6.70 19.34 16.57
CA ARG A 128 7.54 18.99 15.42
C ARG A 128 7.07 19.63 14.12
N LEU A 129 5.75 19.72 13.91
CA LEU A 129 5.14 20.40 12.77
C LEU A 129 5.53 21.88 12.73
N GLU A 130 5.53 22.54 13.90
CA GLU A 130 5.86 23.96 14.02
C GLU A 130 7.37 24.24 13.88
N ALA A 131 8.23 23.33 14.34
CA ALA A 131 9.67 23.58 14.42
C ALA A 131 10.46 23.27 13.13
N VAL A 132 10.32 22.06 12.56
CA VAL A 132 11.23 21.55 11.52
C VAL A 132 10.47 21.14 10.24
N GLY A 133 9.13 21.17 10.30
CA GLY A 133 8.28 20.58 9.27
C GLY A 133 8.42 19.05 9.24
N VAL A 134 7.41 18.37 8.71
CA VAL A 134 7.42 16.92 8.52
C VAL A 134 7.11 16.60 7.07
N ALA A 135 7.72 15.54 6.53
CA ALA A 135 7.50 15.14 5.15
C ALA A 135 6.12 14.47 4.96
N VAL A 136 5.70 13.69 5.96
CA VAL A 136 4.43 12.96 5.96
C VAL A 136 3.80 13.04 7.34
N LEU A 137 2.51 13.36 7.38
CA LEU A 137 1.67 13.31 8.56
C LEU A 137 0.69 12.15 8.39
N ILE A 138 0.67 11.23 9.35
CA ILE A 138 -0.25 10.10 9.35
C ILE A 138 -1.32 10.37 10.38
N GLU A 139 -2.56 10.38 9.94
CA GLU A 139 -3.73 10.54 10.79
C GLU A 139 -4.59 9.29 10.71
N ALA A 140 -5.24 8.94 11.82
CA ALA A 140 -6.19 7.85 11.82
C ALA A 140 -7.41 8.22 10.94
N ALA A 141 -7.88 7.28 10.14
CA ALA A 141 -9.06 7.45 9.28
C ALA A 141 -10.34 7.67 10.09
N ASP A 142 -10.39 7.14 11.32
CA ASP A 142 -11.48 7.29 12.29
C ASP A 142 -11.21 8.41 13.31
N ALA A 143 -10.27 9.33 13.03
CA ALA A 143 -10.04 10.50 13.86
C ALA A 143 -11.29 11.41 13.87
N ALA A 144 -11.58 12.00 15.04
CA ALA A 144 -12.64 12.99 15.15
C ALA A 144 -12.37 14.16 14.16
N PRO A 145 -13.40 14.64 13.43
CA PRO A 145 -13.23 15.62 12.37
C PRO A 145 -12.60 16.92 12.88
N GLU A 146 -12.93 17.33 14.10
CA GLU A 146 -12.35 18.50 14.76
C GLU A 146 -10.84 18.34 15.02
N SER A 147 -10.41 17.15 15.46
CA SER A 147 -9.00 16.86 15.71
C SER A 147 -8.20 16.78 14.41
N ALA A 148 -8.76 16.12 13.38
CA ALA A 148 -8.15 16.05 12.06
C ALA A 148 -8.03 17.43 11.39
N ALA A 149 -9.04 18.30 11.57
CA ALA A 149 -8.99 19.67 11.06
C ALA A 149 -7.90 20.50 11.72
N LYS A 150 -7.76 20.42 13.06
CA LYS A 150 -6.69 21.09 13.82
C LYS A 150 -5.30 20.66 13.33
N MET A 151 -5.09 19.38 13.09
CA MET A 151 -3.82 18.84 12.60
C MET A 151 -3.55 19.21 11.14
N SER A 152 -4.57 19.15 10.29
CA SER A 152 -4.47 19.56 8.88
C SER A 152 -4.12 21.02 8.71
N ALA A 153 -4.70 21.91 9.53
CA ALA A 153 -4.40 23.33 9.51
C ALA A 153 -2.93 23.62 9.83
N ARG A 154 -2.29 22.77 10.64
CA ARG A 154 -0.88 22.87 11.02
C ARG A 154 0.07 22.11 10.09
N ALA A 155 -0.46 21.24 9.23
CA ALA A 155 0.33 20.41 8.34
C ALA A 155 1.04 21.21 7.23
N GLY A 156 0.51 22.38 6.85
CA GLY A 156 1.09 23.21 5.79
C GLY A 156 1.23 22.43 4.47
N ALA A 157 2.46 22.34 3.95
CA ALA A 157 2.77 21.60 2.72
C ALA A 157 2.99 20.08 2.92
N CYS A 158 2.87 19.57 4.15
CA CYS A 158 3.06 18.17 4.47
C CYS A 158 2.01 17.28 3.81
N ARG A 159 2.42 16.11 3.31
CA ARG A 159 1.49 15.11 2.80
C ARG A 159 0.76 14.43 3.95
N ILE A 160 -0.56 14.59 4.00
CA ILE A 160 -1.42 13.90 4.97
C ILE A 160 -1.88 12.55 4.41
N VAL A 161 -1.73 11.49 5.21
CA VAL A 161 -2.15 10.13 4.88
C VAL A 161 -3.18 9.66 5.91
N ARG A 162 -4.37 9.26 5.43
CA ARG A 162 -5.51 8.78 6.24
C ARG A 162 -5.92 7.40 5.77
N LEU A 163 -5.16 6.39 6.17
CA LEU A 163 -5.37 5.01 5.73
C LEU A 163 -5.61 4.03 6.88
N PHE A 164 -5.09 4.32 8.07
CA PHE A 164 -5.08 3.39 9.19
C PHE A 164 -6.12 3.80 10.23
N SER A 165 -6.69 2.85 10.96
CA SER A 165 -7.49 3.14 12.15
C SER A 165 -6.61 3.52 13.35
N ARG A 166 -7.22 4.12 14.39
CA ARG A 166 -6.55 4.37 15.68
C ARG A 166 -6.00 3.09 16.29
N ASP A 167 -6.76 2.00 16.24
CA ASP A 167 -6.36 0.72 16.82
C ASP A 167 -5.17 0.11 16.08
N GLU A 168 -5.15 0.20 14.74
CA GLU A 168 -4.02 -0.25 13.93
C GLU A 168 -2.74 0.55 14.19
N LEU A 169 -2.86 1.88 14.30
CA LEU A 169 -1.73 2.76 14.63
C LEU A 169 -1.24 2.51 16.06
N GLY A 170 -2.15 2.34 17.02
CA GLY A 170 -1.81 1.99 18.40
C GLY A 170 -1.07 0.65 18.48
N GLY A 171 -1.59 -0.39 17.81
CA GLY A 171 -0.94 -1.70 17.78
C GLY A 171 0.46 -1.68 17.14
N ALA A 172 0.67 -0.88 16.09
CA ALA A 172 1.97 -0.78 15.41
C ALA A 172 3.01 0.04 16.20
N LEU A 173 2.56 1.06 16.94
CA LEU A 173 3.42 1.99 17.67
C LEU A 173 3.67 1.55 19.13
N GLY A 174 2.82 0.69 19.68
CA GLY A 174 2.84 0.27 21.09
C GLY A 174 2.35 1.38 22.02
#